data_AF-B1V8I7-F1
#
_entry.id   AF-B1V8I7-F1
#
_cell.length_a   1.000
_cell.length_b   1.000
_cell.length_c   1.000
_cell.angle_alpha   90.00
_cell.angle_beta   90.00
_cell.angle_gamma   90.00
#
_symmetry.space_group_name_H-M   'P 1'
#
loop_
_entity.id
_entity.type
_entity.pdbx_description
1 polymer ?
#
loop_
_entity_poly.entity_id
_entity_poly.type
_entity_poly.pdbx_seq_one_letter_code
_entity_poly.pdbx_strand_id
1 'polypeptide(L)'
;MDIPMAPGLGLLLERTHYDSYDRKNSKSHEPLTDWGEIIEKEIERTKFELITKDMIETELLTQGMLKWLADLVHHDFTANAEAEEPEKKTFVTMAAACASKAAKEQDGVAPEAQDAPKEAEAPAEVTPEPVAATSSG
;
A
#
# COMPACT_ATOMS: atom_id res chain seq x y z
N MET A 1 -6.60 -11.69 25.51
CA MET A 1 -5.82 -11.24 24.34
C MET A 1 -5.73 -12.38 23.35
N ASP A 2 -6.49 -12.27 22.28
CA ASP A 2 -6.51 -13.22 21.18
C ASP A 2 -5.59 -12.72 20.05
N ILE A 3 -4.65 -13.55 19.60
CA ILE A 3 -3.66 -13.16 18.58
C ILE A 3 -4.10 -13.76 17.25
N PRO A 4 -4.55 -12.94 16.28
CA PRO A 4 -4.99 -13.44 14.99
C PRO A 4 -3.82 -14.04 14.20
N MET A 5 -4.06 -15.21 13.62
CA MET A 5 -3.08 -15.93 12.79
C MET A 5 -3.34 -15.66 11.32
N ALA A 6 -2.33 -15.16 10.61
CA ALA A 6 -2.43 -14.87 9.19
C ALA A 6 -2.52 -16.14 8.33
N PRO A 7 -3.13 -16.07 7.13
CA PRO A 7 -3.17 -17.18 6.19
C PRO A 7 -1.76 -17.57 5.70
N GLY A 8 -1.52 -18.86 5.51
CA GLY A 8 -0.22 -19.41 5.10
C GLY A 8 0.15 -19.21 3.63
N LEU A 9 -0.77 -18.73 2.78
CA LEU A 9 -0.54 -18.60 1.33
C LEU A 9 0.69 -17.74 1.00
N GLY A 10 0.91 -16.68 1.78
CA GLY A 10 2.04 -15.76 1.62
C GLY A 10 3.36 -16.24 2.22
N LEU A 11 3.39 -17.39 2.89
CA LEU A 11 4.55 -17.85 3.65
C LEU A 11 5.45 -18.74 2.78
N LEU A 12 6.70 -18.30 2.60
CA LEU A 12 7.71 -19.03 1.84
C LEU A 12 8.98 -19.20 2.68
N LEU A 13 9.48 -20.43 2.77
CA LEU A 13 10.80 -20.71 3.34
C LEU A 13 11.88 -20.45 2.28
N GLU A 14 12.65 -19.38 2.45
CA GLU A 14 13.64 -18.97 1.45
C GLU A 14 14.97 -19.70 1.56
N ARG A 15 15.55 -19.80 2.77
CA ARG A 15 16.88 -20.37 2.96
C ARG A 15 16.98 -21.14 4.28
N THR A 16 17.74 -22.23 4.26
CA THR A 16 18.14 -22.95 5.46
C THR A 16 19.59 -22.58 5.81
N HIS A 17 19.84 -22.23 7.08
CA HIS A 17 21.14 -21.73 7.54
C HIS A 17 21.87 -22.82 8.33
N TYR A 18 23.01 -23.29 7.80
CA TYR A 18 23.84 -24.35 8.41
C TYR A 18 25.14 -23.82 9.04
N ASP A 19 25.28 -22.50 9.22
CA ASP A 19 26.51 -21.86 9.71
C ASP A 19 27.04 -22.44 11.02
N SER A 20 26.12 -22.75 11.95
CA SER A 20 26.48 -23.34 13.24
C SER A 20 26.89 -24.81 13.13
N TYR A 21 26.34 -25.55 12.17
CA TYR A 21 26.71 -26.93 11.90
C TYR A 21 28.09 -26.98 11.25
N ASP A 22 28.32 -26.17 10.23
CA ASP A 22 29.60 -26.09 9.51
C ASP A 22 30.74 -25.67 10.44
N ARG A 23 30.50 -24.70 11.33
CA ARG A 23 31.49 -24.29 12.34
C ARG A 23 31.90 -25.44 13.26
N LYS A 24 30.95 -26.26 13.71
CA LYS A 24 31.22 -27.39 14.62
C LYS A 24 31.89 -28.57 13.92
N ASN A 25 31.56 -28.81 12.65
CA ASN A 25 31.95 -30.01 11.91
C ASN A 25 32.99 -29.77 10.80
N SER A 26 33.55 -28.56 10.71
CA SER A 26 34.56 -28.15 9.74
C SER A 26 35.77 -29.07 9.55
N LYS A 27 36.09 -29.92 10.55
CA LYS A 27 37.23 -30.84 10.50
C LYS A 27 36.86 -32.24 10.02
N SER A 28 35.58 -32.60 10.00
CA SER A 28 35.11 -33.97 9.72
C SER A 28 34.18 -34.08 8.52
N HIS A 29 33.51 -32.98 8.14
CA HIS A 29 32.53 -32.96 7.05
C HIS A 29 32.70 -31.74 6.16
N GLU A 30 32.26 -31.88 4.92
CA GLU A 30 32.15 -30.78 3.96
C GLU A 30 31.04 -29.80 4.41
N PRO A 31 31.19 -28.47 4.16
CA PRO A 31 30.19 -27.48 4.52
C PRO A 31 28.86 -27.67 3.76
N LEU A 32 27.74 -27.43 4.44
CA LEU A 32 26.38 -27.48 3.85
C LEU A 32 25.79 -26.11 3.53
N THR A 33 26.53 -25.02 3.79
CA THR A 33 26.03 -23.66 3.60
C THR A 33 26.00 -23.21 2.13
N ASP A 34 26.80 -23.84 1.26
CA ASP A 34 26.89 -23.51 -0.16
C ASP A 34 26.19 -24.56 -1.04
N TRP A 35 25.20 -24.12 -1.81
CA TRP A 35 24.45 -24.95 -2.74
C TRP A 35 24.95 -24.77 -4.20
N GLY A 36 25.92 -23.88 -4.43
CA GLY A 36 26.47 -23.58 -5.74
C GLY A 36 25.57 -22.71 -6.62
N GLU A 37 26.19 -22.01 -7.57
CA GLU A 37 25.49 -21.01 -8.39
C GLU A 37 24.35 -21.57 -9.25
N ILE A 38 24.47 -22.83 -9.71
CA ILE A 38 23.47 -23.45 -10.58
C ILE A 38 22.17 -23.67 -9.80
N ILE A 39 22.28 -24.18 -8.57
CA ILE A 39 21.11 -24.44 -7.72
C ILE A 39 20.51 -23.12 -7.23
N GLU A 40 21.33 -22.15 -6.82
CA GLU A 40 20.85 -20.83 -6.39
C GLU A 40 20.06 -20.12 -7.51
N LYS A 41 20.52 -20.18 -8.77
CA LYS A 41 19.78 -19.65 -9.93
C LYS A 41 18.45 -20.39 -10.15
N GLU A 42 18.45 -21.71 -9.99
CA GLU A 42 17.24 -22.51 -10.16
C GLU A 42 16.22 -22.27 -9.03
N ILE A 43 16.69 -22.03 -7.79
CA ILE A 43 15.86 -21.61 -6.66
C ILE A 43 15.21 -20.27 -6.96
N GLU A 44 15.97 -19.29 -7.44
CA GLU A 44 15.44 -17.97 -7.79
C GLU A 44 14.39 -18.06 -8.91
N ARG A 45 14.69 -18.82 -9.97
CA ARG A 45 13.75 -19.11 -11.06
C ARG A 45 12.46 -19.74 -10.52
N THR A 46 12.58 -20.78 -9.72
CA THR A 46 11.44 -21.50 -9.12
C THR A 46 10.61 -20.59 -8.22
N LYS A 47 11.26 -19.76 -7.39
CA LYS A 47 10.60 -18.81 -6.49
C LYS A 47 9.71 -17.85 -7.27
N PHE A 48 10.19 -17.28 -8.38
CA PHE A 48 9.42 -16.29 -9.12
C PHE A 48 8.46 -16.90 -10.15
N GLU A 49 8.93 -17.85 -10.96
CA GLU A 49 8.15 -18.37 -12.09
C GLU A 49 7.02 -19.32 -11.66
N LEU A 50 7.22 -20.04 -10.54
CA LEU A 50 6.27 -21.05 -10.08
C LEU A 50 5.58 -20.59 -8.80
N ILE A 51 6.34 -20.35 -7.72
CA ILE A 51 5.76 -20.11 -6.39
C ILE A 51 5.04 -18.77 -6.33
N THR A 52 5.74 -17.68 -6.63
CA THR A 52 5.18 -16.32 -6.53
C THR A 52 4.03 -16.12 -7.50
N LYS A 53 4.14 -16.68 -8.71
CA LYS A 53 3.07 -16.66 -9.70
C LYS A 53 1.80 -17.34 -9.19
N ASP A 54 1.89 -18.58 -8.72
CA ASP A 54 0.75 -19.35 -8.20
C ASP A 54 0.13 -18.68 -6.97
N MET A 55 0.96 -18.13 -6.09
CA MET A 55 0.53 -17.38 -4.91
C MET A 55 -0.32 -16.16 -5.30
N ILE A 56 0.12 -15.38 -6.29
CA ILE A 56 -0.62 -14.20 -6.76
C ILE A 56 -1.91 -14.61 -7.47
N GLU A 57 -1.87 -15.63 -8.33
CA GLU A 57 -3.07 -16.13 -9.02
C GLU A 57 -4.11 -16.64 -8.02
N THR A 58 -3.66 -17.38 -6.99
CA THR A 58 -4.53 -17.88 -5.92
C THR A 58 -5.11 -16.73 -5.09
N GLU A 59 -4.33 -15.70 -4.76
CA GLU A 59 -4.84 -14.55 -4.01
C GLU A 59 -5.85 -13.73 -4.82
N LEU A 60 -5.63 -13.56 -6.14
CA LEU A 60 -6.58 -12.90 -7.03
C LEU A 60 -7.92 -13.64 -7.11
N LEU A 61 -7.89 -14.98 -7.16
CA LEU A 61 -9.09 -15.81 -7.27
C LEU A 61 -9.83 -15.94 -5.94
N THR A 62 -9.10 -16.16 -4.85
CA THR A 62 -9.69 -16.50 -3.55
C THR A 62 -9.88 -15.30 -2.64
N GLN A 63 -9.09 -14.23 -2.83
CA GLN A 63 -9.04 -13.04 -1.98
C GLN A 63 -8.86 -13.40 -0.49
N GLY A 64 -7.98 -14.37 -0.22
CA GLY A 64 -7.80 -14.96 1.10
C GLY A 64 -7.32 -13.94 2.14
N MET A 65 -6.39 -13.07 1.76
CA MET A 65 -5.90 -12.00 2.64
C MET A 65 -7.00 -10.97 2.92
N LEU A 66 -7.78 -10.59 1.91
CA LEU A 66 -8.88 -9.63 2.08
C LEU A 66 -9.95 -10.16 3.05
N LYS A 67 -10.33 -11.43 2.91
CA LYS A 67 -11.30 -12.09 3.80
C LYS A 67 -10.75 -12.13 5.23
N TRP A 68 -9.50 -12.53 5.40
CA TRP A 68 -8.86 -12.54 6.71
C TRP A 68 -8.80 -11.14 7.37
N LEU A 69 -8.46 -10.10 6.60
CA LEU A 69 -8.48 -8.72 7.09
C LEU A 69 -9.87 -8.27 7.53
N ALA A 70 -10.92 -8.71 6.83
CA ALA A 70 -12.30 -8.43 7.21
C ALA A 70 -12.70 -9.12 8.53
N ASP A 71 -12.06 -10.25 8.86
CA ASP A 71 -12.33 -11.01 10.09
C ASP A 71 -11.62 -10.44 11.33
N LEU A 72 -10.62 -9.56 11.16
CA LEU A 72 -9.87 -8.95 12.27
C LEU A 72 -10.74 -8.22 13.29
N VAL A 73 -11.91 -7.69 12.88
CA VAL A 73 -12.84 -6.97 13.77
C VAL A 73 -13.47 -7.86 14.84
N HIS A 74 -13.40 -9.18 14.67
CA HIS A 74 -13.95 -10.15 15.63
C HIS A 74 -12.94 -10.54 16.71
N HIS A 75 -11.66 -10.17 16.57
CA HIS A 75 -10.63 -10.50 17.54
C HIS A 75 -10.59 -9.50 18.70
N ASP A 76 -10.45 -10.01 19.92
CA ASP A 76 -10.30 -9.19 21.13
C ASP A 76 -8.83 -8.83 21.39
N PHE A 77 -8.51 -7.58 21.12
CA PHE A 77 -7.19 -6.99 21.36
C PHE A 77 -7.03 -6.41 22.77
N THR A 78 -8.07 -6.45 23.61
CA THR A 78 -7.99 -5.93 24.97
C THR A 78 -7.30 -6.94 25.89
N ALA A 79 -6.44 -6.43 26.77
CA ALA A 79 -5.73 -7.23 27.77
C ALA A 79 -6.55 -7.44 29.06
N ASN A 80 -7.68 -6.76 29.19
CA ASN A 80 -8.43 -6.64 30.45
C ASN A 80 -9.81 -7.30 30.31
N ALA A 81 -9.99 -8.47 30.93
CA ALA A 81 -11.20 -9.29 30.82
C ALA A 81 -12.48 -8.64 31.38
N GLU A 82 -12.36 -7.53 32.12
CA GLU A 82 -13.46 -6.76 32.72
C GLU A 82 -13.86 -5.52 31.90
N ALA A 83 -13.15 -5.22 30.81
CA ALA A 83 -13.54 -4.11 29.93
C ALA A 83 -14.83 -4.48 29.18
N GLU A 84 -15.78 -3.55 29.16
CA GLU A 84 -17.05 -3.67 28.44
C GLU A 84 -16.80 -4.08 26.98
N GLU A 85 -17.43 -5.18 26.52
CA GLU A 85 -17.30 -5.66 25.14
C GLU A 85 -17.64 -4.49 24.20
N PRO A 86 -16.70 -4.01 23.36
CA PRO A 86 -17.01 -2.96 22.42
C PRO A 86 -18.10 -3.47 21.47
N GLU A 87 -19.10 -2.62 21.17
CA GLU A 87 -20.17 -2.96 20.22
C GLU A 87 -19.58 -3.61 18.96
N LYS A 88 -20.08 -4.80 18.60
CA LYS A 88 -19.61 -5.59 17.44
C LYS A 88 -19.87 -4.82 16.15
N LYS A 89 -18.88 -4.03 15.74
CA LYS A 89 -18.92 -3.25 14.49
C LYS A 89 -18.56 -4.18 13.34
N THR A 90 -19.51 -4.37 12.43
CA THR A 90 -19.23 -5.10 11.19
C THR A 90 -18.34 -4.26 10.27
N PHE A 91 -17.61 -4.93 9.36
CA PHE A 91 -16.77 -4.26 8.37
C PHE A 91 -17.55 -3.22 7.54
N VAL A 92 -18.81 -3.51 7.21
CA VAL A 92 -19.71 -2.61 6.45
C VAL A 92 -19.97 -1.34 7.25
N THR A 93 -20.27 -1.48 8.54
CA THR A 93 -20.55 -0.34 9.42
C THR A 93 -19.32 0.54 9.59
N MET A 94 -18.12 -0.05 9.72
CA MET A 94 -16.87 0.70 9.80
C MET A 94 -16.51 1.41 8.48
N ALA A 95 -16.61 0.71 7.35
CA ALA A 95 -16.35 1.28 6.04
C ALA A 95 -17.31 2.44 5.74
N ALA A 96 -18.60 2.27 6.04
CA ALA A 96 -19.60 3.32 5.92
C ALA A 96 -19.31 4.51 6.83
N ALA A 97 -18.88 4.27 8.08
CA ALA A 97 -18.50 5.33 9.01
C ALA A 97 -17.26 6.10 8.53
N CYS A 98 -16.23 5.42 8.03
CA CYS A 98 -15.05 6.04 7.42
C CYS A 98 -15.42 6.86 6.18
N ALA A 99 -16.24 6.32 5.27
CA ALA A 99 -16.70 7.04 4.09
C ALA A 99 -17.51 8.29 4.46
N SER A 100 -18.40 8.17 5.46
CA SER A 100 -19.20 9.29 5.98
C SER A 100 -18.32 10.36 6.64
N LYS A 101 -17.26 9.94 7.34
CA LYS A 101 -16.31 10.86 7.97
C LYS A 101 -15.47 11.59 6.91
N ALA A 102 -14.97 10.88 5.90
CA ALA A 102 -14.22 11.46 4.78
C ALA A 102 -15.08 12.46 3.97
N ALA A 103 -16.36 12.14 3.73
CA ALA A 103 -17.28 13.07 3.06
C ALA A 103 -17.52 14.36 3.87
N LYS A 104 -17.68 14.25 5.19
CA LYS A 104 -17.85 15.40 6.09
C LYS A 104 -16.58 16.26 6.21
N GLU A 105 -15.40 15.65 6.10
CA GLU A 105 -14.12 16.36 6.10
C GLU A 105 -13.88 17.14 4.79
N GLN A 106 -14.43 16.67 3.66
CA GLN A 106 -14.41 17.41 2.38
C GLN A 106 -15.36 18.62 2.37
N ASP A 107 -16.52 18.53 3.02
CA ASP A 107 -17.45 19.66 3.18
C ASP A 107 -16.99 20.68 4.26
N GLY A 108 -16.00 20.32 5.08
CA GLY A 108 -15.45 21.16 6.16
C GLY A 108 -14.33 22.12 5.72
N VAL A 109 -13.85 22.01 4.48
CA VAL A 109 -12.90 22.99 3.91
C VAL A 109 -13.72 24.15 3.37
N ALA A 110 -13.87 25.20 4.19
CA ALA A 110 -14.46 26.46 3.76
C ALA A 110 -13.72 26.99 2.51
N PRO A 111 -14.45 27.45 1.47
CA PRO A 111 -13.82 28.19 0.39
C PRO A 111 -13.37 29.53 0.95
N GLU A 112 -12.06 29.78 0.95
CA GLU A 112 -11.55 31.13 1.13
C GLU A 112 -12.18 32.01 0.03
N ALA A 113 -12.81 33.10 0.46
CA ALA A 113 -13.83 33.82 -0.26
C ALA A 113 -13.43 34.22 -1.69
N GLN A 114 -14.35 33.94 -2.61
CA GLN A 114 -14.43 34.59 -3.92
C GLN A 114 -14.80 36.06 -3.71
N ASP A 115 -14.00 36.99 -4.23
CA ASP A 115 -14.51 38.32 -4.57
C ASP A 115 -14.85 38.32 -6.06
N ALA A 116 -16.11 38.63 -6.35
CA ALA A 116 -16.78 38.45 -7.63
C ALA A 116 -16.91 39.81 -8.38
N PRO A 117 -17.31 39.81 -9.66
CA PRO A 117 -16.90 40.79 -10.66
C PRO A 117 -17.81 42.03 -10.72
N LYS A 118 -17.28 43.14 -11.26
CA LYS A 118 -18.05 44.34 -11.60
C LYS A 118 -17.97 44.63 -13.10
N GLU A 119 -19.07 44.40 -13.81
CA GLU A 119 -19.33 44.87 -15.17
C GLU A 119 -19.58 46.39 -15.20
N ALA A 120 -19.08 47.08 -16.24
CA ALA A 120 -19.74 48.22 -16.90
C ALA A 120 -18.97 48.66 -18.18
N GLU A 121 -19.58 48.38 -19.34
CA GLU A 121 -19.82 49.23 -20.53
C GLU A 121 -18.75 50.22 -21.07
N ALA A 122 -18.50 50.15 -22.40
CA ALA A 122 -17.63 51.00 -23.24
C ALA A 122 -18.31 52.35 -23.65
N PRO A 123 -17.63 53.36 -24.26
CA PRO A 123 -17.27 53.30 -25.71
C PRO A 123 -16.01 54.09 -26.19
N ALA A 124 -15.59 53.74 -27.42
CA ALA A 124 -14.91 54.47 -28.52
C ALA A 124 -14.03 55.74 -28.30
N GLU A 125 -12.88 55.83 -29.01
CA GLU A 125 -12.67 56.73 -30.18
C GLU A 125 -11.16 57.08 -30.48
N VAL A 126 -10.73 56.77 -31.73
CA VAL A 126 -9.78 57.47 -32.65
C VAL A 126 -8.24 57.55 -32.40
N THR A 127 -7.53 56.96 -33.37
CA THR A 127 -6.11 57.03 -33.84
C THR A 127 -5.66 58.44 -34.34
N PRO A 128 -4.45 58.71 -34.93
CA PRO A 128 -3.14 58.00 -35.02
C PRO A 128 -1.84 58.88 -34.86
N GLU A 129 -0.68 58.21 -34.72
CA GLU A 129 0.70 58.50 -35.28
C GLU A 129 1.45 59.86 -35.01
N PRO A 130 2.81 59.99 -35.21
CA PRO A 130 3.66 59.29 -36.19
C PRO A 130 5.12 58.89 -35.83
N VAL A 131 5.58 57.88 -36.59
CA VAL A 131 6.87 57.70 -37.31
C VAL A 131 8.17 58.28 -36.73
N ALA A 132 9.14 57.39 -36.48
CA ALA A 132 10.55 57.67 -36.74
C ALA A 132 11.29 56.40 -37.23
N ALA A 133 11.75 56.48 -38.46
CA ALA A 133 12.62 55.51 -39.13
C ALA A 133 14.08 55.66 -38.66
N THR A 134 14.83 54.56 -38.65
CA THR A 134 16.24 54.56 -39.08
C THR A 134 16.63 53.19 -39.62
N SER A 135 17.12 53.22 -40.86
CA SER A 135 17.71 52.12 -41.62
C SER A 135 19.20 51.97 -41.34
N SER A 136 19.75 50.89 -41.90
CA SER A 136 21.10 50.74 -42.50
C SER A 136 22.09 49.85 -41.76
N GLY A 137 22.62 48.88 -42.52
CA GLY A 137 23.79 48.08 -42.19
C GLY A 137 23.76 46.72 -42.86
#